data_AF-A0A5C8T8C4-F1
#
_entry.id   AF-A0A5C8T8C4-F1
#
_cell.length_a   1.000
_cell.length_b   1.000
_cell.length_c   1.000
_cell.angle_alpha   90.00
_cell.angle_beta   90.00
_cell.angle_gamma   90.00
#
_symmetry.space_group_name_H-M   'P 1'
#
loop_
_entity.id
_entity.type
_entity.pdbx_description
1 polymer ?
#
loop_
_entity_poly.entity_id
_entity_poly.type
_entity_poly.pdbx_seq_one_letter_code
_entity_poly.pdbx_strand_id
1 'polypeptide(L)'
;MIERHRAAWEAYQVAPEDISHPETVAADQETYDALTALLSTACSSRFGALALLGHLQWWLAEEEPNAGAFGDDWHAARARVGDLALFLGEPMTPVMLEPGPSAVPLGAIAAGIVARMVLNDRRAPRLGCV
;
A
#
# COMPACT_ATOMS: atom_id res chain seq x y z
N MET A 1 8.38 -10.80 9.08
CA MET A 1 7.91 -9.79 8.10
C MET A 1 6.49 -9.36 8.39
N ILE A 2 5.53 -10.30 8.50
CA ILE A 2 4.15 -10.00 8.94
C ILE A 2 4.14 -9.20 10.26
N GLU A 3 4.81 -9.71 11.30
CA GLU A 3 4.88 -9.04 12.61
C GLU A 3 5.55 -7.66 12.54
N ARG A 4 6.62 -7.53 11.75
CA ARG A 4 7.32 -6.25 11.55
C ARG A 4 6.39 -5.22 10.92
N HIS A 5 5.70 -5.59 9.84
CA HIS A 5 4.74 -4.70 9.20
C HIS A 5 3.56 -4.36 10.14
N ARG A 6 3.05 -5.34 10.89
CA ARG A 6 1.99 -5.11 11.87
C ARG A 6 2.42 -4.11 12.94
N ALA A 7 3.62 -4.28 13.51
CA ALA A 7 4.14 -3.38 14.54
C ALA A 7 4.42 -1.97 13.99
N ALA A 8 4.95 -1.87 12.76
CA ALA A 8 5.17 -0.59 12.09
C ALA A 8 3.86 0.17 11.88
N TRP A 9 2.84 -0.54 11.36
CA TRP A 9 1.51 0.02 11.15
C TRP A 9 0.89 0.50 12.48
N GLU A 10 0.95 -0.31 13.54
CA GLU A 10 0.44 0.08 14.87
C GLU A 10 1.17 1.29 15.44
N ALA A 11 2.49 1.40 15.23
CA ALA A 11 3.27 2.57 15.64
C ALA A 11 2.86 3.83 14.86
N TYR A 12 2.59 3.70 13.56
CA TYR A 12 2.10 4.80 12.74
C TYR A 12 0.71 5.30 13.20
N GLN A 13 -0.20 4.39 13.57
CA GLN A 13 -1.54 4.77 14.01
C GLN A 13 -1.60 5.60 15.30
N VAL A 14 -0.55 5.52 16.13
CA VAL A 14 -0.47 6.29 17.38
C VAL A 14 0.53 7.44 17.30
N ALA A 15 1.17 7.65 16.14
CA ALA A 15 2.09 8.75 15.93
C ALA A 15 1.34 10.09 15.93
N PRO A 16 2.03 11.22 16.23
CA PRO A 16 1.42 12.54 16.13
C PRO A 16 0.81 12.82 14.75
N GLU A 17 -0.33 13.50 14.70
CA GLU A 17 -1.01 13.83 13.42
C GLU A 17 -0.21 14.79 12.53
N ASP A 18 0.75 15.53 13.10
CA ASP A 18 1.66 16.38 12.33
C ASP A 18 2.60 15.52 11.48
N ILE A 19 2.33 15.49 10.18
CA ILE A 19 3.12 14.76 9.19
C ILE A 19 4.59 15.20 9.10
N SER A 20 4.93 16.38 9.66
CA SER A 20 6.32 16.86 9.71
C SER A 20 7.02 16.45 11.01
N HIS A 21 6.29 15.88 11.97
CA HIS A 21 6.85 15.43 13.22
C HIS A 21 7.83 14.27 12.98
N PRO A 22 9.05 14.29 13.55
CA PRO A 22 10.07 13.28 13.27
C PRO A 22 9.62 11.84 13.53
N GLU A 23 8.81 11.61 14.57
CA GLU A 23 8.26 10.28 14.88
C GLU A 23 7.27 9.79 13.84
N THR A 24 6.40 10.67 13.33
CA THR A 24 5.43 10.35 12.29
C THR A 24 6.13 10.01 10.99
N VAL A 25 7.14 10.80 10.61
CA VAL A 25 7.99 10.53 9.44
C VAL A 25 8.70 9.18 9.56
N ALA A 26 9.25 8.87 10.74
CA ALA A 26 9.95 7.60 10.96
C ALA A 26 8.98 6.40 10.94
N ALA A 27 7.80 6.51 11.55
CA ALA A 27 6.80 5.45 11.58
C ALA A 27 6.20 5.19 10.19
N ASP A 28 5.95 6.24 9.41
CA ASP A 28 5.50 6.12 8.01
C ASP A 28 6.54 5.39 7.16
N GLN A 29 7.80 5.82 7.25
CA GLN A 29 8.90 5.20 6.50
C GLN A 29 9.09 3.73 6.89
N GLU A 30 9.05 3.39 8.17
CA GLU A 30 9.17 1.99 8.62
C GLU A 30 7.97 1.14 8.17
N THR A 31 6.76 1.71 8.15
CA THR A 31 5.57 1.03 7.61
C THR A 31 5.75 0.73 6.13
N TYR A 32 6.21 1.70 5.35
CA TYR A 32 6.52 1.55 3.93
C TYR A 32 7.62 0.50 3.66
N ASP A 33 8.74 0.59 4.38
CA ASP A 33 9.87 -0.34 4.23
C ASP A 33 9.46 -1.77 4.61
N ALA A 34 8.69 -1.91 5.70
CA ALA A 34 8.17 -3.20 6.13
C ALA A 34 7.16 -3.78 5.13
N LEU A 35 6.31 -2.95 4.50
CA LEU A 35 5.38 -3.39 3.46
C LEU A 35 6.12 -3.87 2.22
N THR A 36 7.11 -3.09 1.76
CA THR A 36 7.95 -3.46 0.61
C THR A 36 8.67 -4.79 0.84
N ALA A 37 9.24 -4.98 2.04
CA ALA A 37 9.86 -6.24 2.42
C ALA A 37 8.84 -7.39 2.51
N LEU A 38 7.63 -7.12 3.01
CA LEU A 38 6.56 -8.10 3.10
C LEU A 38 6.10 -8.58 1.71
N LEU A 39 5.88 -7.66 0.76
CA LEU A 39 5.43 -7.97 -0.61
C LEU A 39 6.47 -8.77 -1.39
N SER A 40 7.75 -8.51 -1.16
CA SER A 40 8.87 -9.23 -1.79
C SER A 40 9.20 -10.57 -1.12
N THR A 41 8.61 -10.89 0.04
CA THR A 41 8.91 -12.12 0.77
C THR A 41 8.34 -13.35 0.06
N ALA A 42 9.23 -14.30 -0.29
CA ALA A 42 8.81 -15.61 -0.78
C ALA A 42 8.20 -16.45 0.35
N CYS A 43 7.11 -17.17 0.05
CA CYS A 43 6.51 -18.09 1.00
C CYS A 43 7.26 -19.43 0.95
N SER A 44 7.88 -19.84 2.07
CA SER A 44 8.59 -21.12 2.18
C SER A 44 7.68 -22.32 2.44
N SER A 45 6.40 -22.07 2.75
CA SER A 45 5.41 -23.10 3.06
C SER A 45 4.00 -22.63 2.71
N ARG A 46 3.09 -23.60 2.55
CA ARG A 46 1.66 -23.32 2.35
C ARG A 46 1.05 -22.56 3.54
N PHE A 47 1.45 -22.89 4.77
CA PHE A 47 0.99 -22.16 5.96
C PHE A 47 1.47 -20.70 5.95
N GLY A 48 2.72 -20.46 5.56
CA GLY A 48 3.24 -19.10 5.39
C GLY A 48 2.48 -18.30 4.32
N ALA A 49 2.11 -18.95 3.21
CA ALA A 49 1.28 -18.34 2.17
C ALA A 49 -0.12 -17.97 2.69
N LEU A 50 -0.75 -18.83 3.48
CA LEU A 50 -2.07 -18.56 4.09
C LEU A 50 -2.00 -17.41 5.09
N ALA A 51 -0.97 -17.38 5.93
CA ALA A 51 -0.76 -16.29 6.88
C ALA A 51 -0.52 -14.94 6.17
N LEU A 52 0.28 -14.95 5.11
CA LEU A 52 0.52 -13.74 4.30
C LEU A 52 -0.75 -13.28 3.59
N LEU A 53 -1.54 -14.20 3.04
CA LEU A 53 -2.82 -13.89 2.41
C LEU A 53 -3.75 -13.17 3.40
N GLY A 54 -3.97 -13.75 4.58
CA GLY A 54 -4.85 -13.16 5.60
C GLY A 54 -4.36 -11.80 6.08
N HIS A 55 -3.04 -11.64 6.26
CA HIS A 55 -2.46 -10.36 6.67
C HIS A 55 -2.63 -9.26 5.62
N LEU A 56 -2.38 -9.56 4.34
CA LEU A 56 -2.58 -8.58 3.27
C LEU A 56 -4.05 -8.24 3.07
N GLN A 57 -4.96 -9.20 3.22
CA GLN A 57 -6.40 -8.95 3.18
C GLN A 57 -6.85 -8.03 4.32
N TRP A 58 -6.34 -8.25 5.53
CA TRP A 58 -6.57 -7.35 6.66
C TRP A 58 -6.07 -5.95 6.35
N TRP A 59 -4.81 -5.80 5.93
CA TRP A 59 -4.21 -4.49 5.67
C TRP A 59 -4.94 -3.72 4.56
N LEU A 60 -5.30 -4.39 3.46
CA LEU A 60 -6.10 -3.78 2.39
C LEU A 60 -7.49 -3.34 2.86
N ALA A 61 -8.07 -3.99 3.86
CA ALA A 61 -9.36 -3.56 4.42
C ALA A 61 -9.22 -2.31 5.30
N GLU A 62 -8.15 -2.23 6.11
CA GLU A 62 -7.88 -1.05 6.95
C GLU A 62 -7.51 0.19 6.12
N GLU A 63 -6.71 0.00 5.08
CA GLU A 63 -6.12 1.08 4.29
C GLU A 63 -6.91 1.44 3.02
N GLU A 64 -8.08 0.83 2.80
CA GLU A 64 -8.96 1.14 1.66
C GLU A 64 -9.25 2.65 1.52
N PRO A 65 -9.55 3.39 2.60
CA PRO A 65 -9.75 4.84 2.52
C PRO A 65 -8.52 5.62 2.02
N ASN A 66 -7.33 5.03 2.17
CA ASN A 66 -6.04 5.63 1.85
C ASN A 66 -5.41 5.05 0.57
N ALA A 67 -6.11 4.19 -0.16
CA ALA A 67 -5.60 3.47 -1.34
C ALA A 67 -4.87 4.39 -2.35
N GLY A 68 -5.39 5.60 -2.57
CA GLY A 68 -4.80 6.57 -3.49
C GLY A 68 -3.42 7.10 -3.08
N ALA A 69 -3.05 7.02 -1.80
CA ALA A 69 -1.76 7.47 -1.29
C ALA A 69 -0.63 6.45 -1.54
N PHE A 70 -0.98 5.15 -1.64
CA PHE A 70 -0.02 4.05 -1.80
C PHE A 70 0.39 3.80 -3.25
N GLY A 71 -0.38 4.26 -4.24
CA GLY A 71 -0.05 4.13 -5.66
C GLY A 71 0.24 2.68 -6.09
N ASP A 72 1.44 2.43 -6.63
CA ASP A 72 1.82 1.12 -7.16
C ASP A 72 1.88 0.02 -6.08
N ASP A 73 2.21 0.36 -4.83
CA ASP A 73 2.28 -0.62 -3.74
C ASP A 73 0.90 -1.17 -3.38
N TRP A 74 -0.16 -0.35 -3.51
CA TRP A 74 -1.54 -0.81 -3.37
C TRP A 74 -1.87 -1.90 -4.39
N HIS A 75 -1.49 -1.66 -5.65
CA HIS A 75 -1.73 -2.61 -6.73
C HIS A 75 -0.86 -3.87 -6.59
N ALA A 76 0.38 -3.72 -6.14
CA ALA A 76 1.26 -4.84 -5.85
C ALA A 76 0.71 -5.72 -4.71
N ALA A 77 0.18 -5.13 -3.64
CA ALA A 77 -0.47 -5.85 -2.56
C ALA A 77 -1.72 -6.61 -3.03
N ARG A 78 -2.60 -5.96 -3.81
CA ARG A 78 -3.78 -6.62 -4.40
C ARG A 78 -3.38 -7.77 -5.32
N ALA A 79 -2.40 -7.58 -6.20
CA ALA A 79 -1.89 -8.63 -7.08
C ALA A 79 -1.35 -9.81 -6.25
N ARG A 80 -0.58 -9.52 -5.20
CA ARG A 80 -0.02 -10.55 -4.31
C ARG A 80 -1.09 -11.36 -3.57
N VAL A 81 -2.18 -10.72 -3.13
CA VAL A 81 -3.34 -11.44 -2.57
C VAL A 81 -3.94 -12.38 -3.62
N GLY A 82 -3.99 -11.97 -4.89
CA GLY A 82 -4.55 -12.76 -5.98
C GLY A 82 -3.71 -13.99 -6.28
N ASP A 83 -2.40 -13.80 -6.39
CA ASP A 83 -1.43 -14.88 -6.59
C ASP A 83 -1.49 -15.90 -5.45
N LEU A 84 -1.56 -15.43 -4.20
CA LEU A 84 -1.64 -16.30 -3.03
C LEU A 84 -2.97 -17.06 -2.99
N ALA A 85 -4.09 -16.42 -3.29
CA ALA A 85 -5.39 -17.09 -3.35
C ALA A 85 -5.41 -18.19 -4.42
N LEU A 86 -4.88 -17.92 -5.62
CA LEU A 86 -4.72 -18.92 -6.67
C LEU A 86 -3.82 -20.08 -6.25
N PHE A 87 -2.66 -19.77 -5.65
CA PHE A 87 -1.74 -20.80 -5.14
C PHE A 87 -2.38 -21.67 -4.05
N LEU A 88 -3.22 -21.08 -3.21
CA LEU A 88 -3.90 -21.77 -2.13
C LEU A 88 -5.17 -22.49 -2.58
N GLY A 89 -5.72 -22.18 -3.77
CA GLY A 89 -7.01 -22.69 -4.22
C GLY A 89 -8.19 -22.06 -3.48
N GLU A 90 -8.01 -20.87 -2.93
CA GLU A 90 -9.08 -20.11 -2.26
C GLU A 90 -9.96 -19.40 -3.30
N PRO A 91 -11.28 -19.29 -3.07
CA PRO A 91 -12.16 -18.57 -3.98
C PRO A 91 -11.76 -17.09 -4.04
N MET A 92 -11.45 -16.60 -5.24
CA MET A 92 -11.18 -15.18 -5.46
C MET A 92 -12.47 -14.37 -5.21
N THR A 93 -12.44 -13.43 -4.28
CA THR A 93 -13.57 -12.50 -4.09
C THR A 93 -13.55 -11.41 -5.16
N PRO A 94 -14.72 -10.97 -5.69
CA PRO A 94 -14.78 -10.04 -6.83
C PRO A 94 -14.11 -8.67 -6.62
N VAL A 95 -13.92 -8.24 -5.36
CA VAL A 95 -13.22 -6.98 -5.01
C VAL A 95 -11.79 -6.93 -5.58
N MET A 96 -11.21 -8.08 -5.89
CA MET A 96 -9.87 -8.22 -6.46
C MET A 96 -9.79 -7.98 -7.97
N LEU A 97 -10.94 -8.01 -8.67
CA LEU A 97 -11.03 -8.01 -10.13
C LEU A 97 -11.43 -6.66 -10.73
N GLU A 98 -11.51 -5.58 -9.94
CA GLU A 98 -11.67 -4.24 -10.52
C GLU A 98 -10.51 -3.99 -11.49
N PRO A 99 -10.77 -3.86 -12.80
CA PRO A 99 -9.72 -3.63 -13.78
C PRO A 99 -9.04 -2.31 -13.42
N GLY A 100 -7.77 -2.37 -13.01
CA GLY A 100 -6.91 -1.20 -13.09
C GLY A 100 -6.95 -0.66 -14.52
N PRO A 101 -6.81 0.66 -14.75
CA PRO A 101 -6.87 1.23 -16.08
C PRO A 101 -5.91 0.47 -17.01
N SER A 102 -6.56 -0.27 -17.92
CA SER A 102 -6.06 -0.98 -19.10
C SER A 102 -4.59 -0.76 -19.45
N ALA A 103 -3.84 -1.87 -19.42
CA ALA A 103 -2.73 -2.20 -20.31
C ALA A 103 -2.04 -1.00 -20.98
N VAL A 104 -0.95 -0.52 -20.39
CA VAL A 104 0.01 0.31 -21.15
C VAL A 104 0.70 -0.63 -22.15
N PRO A 105 0.57 -0.43 -23.48
CA PRO A 105 1.32 -1.22 -24.44
C PRO A 105 2.83 -0.99 -24.21
N LEU A 106 3.60 -2.06 -24.38
CA LEU A 106 5.05 -2.20 -24.10
C LEU A 106 5.98 -1.29 -24.96
N GLY A 107 5.50 -0.14 -25.42
CA GLY A 107 6.23 0.81 -26.29
C GLY A 107 6.30 2.25 -25.76
N ALA A 108 5.83 2.54 -24.54
CA ALA A 108 5.72 3.92 -24.04
C ALA A 108 6.66 4.26 -22.85
N ILE A 109 7.78 3.56 -22.68
CA ILE A 109 8.79 3.91 -21.65
C ILE A 109 9.79 4.91 -22.23
N ALA A 110 9.33 6.11 -22.57
CA ALA A 110 10.18 7.26 -22.88
C ALA A 110 9.37 8.57 -22.87
N ALA A 111 8.91 9.06 -21.70
CA ALA A 111 8.63 10.49 -21.43
C ALA A 111 7.82 10.75 -20.13
N GLY A 112 8.17 10.15 -18.98
CA GLY A 112 7.36 10.28 -17.76
C GLY A 112 8.01 10.87 -16.51
N ILE A 113 9.31 11.15 -16.51
CA ILE A 113 10.05 11.57 -15.30
C ILE A 113 10.09 13.11 -15.19
N VAL A 114 8.96 13.83 -15.09
CA VAL A 114 8.94 15.26 -14.62
C VAL A 114 7.58 15.74 -14.06
N ALA A 115 6.75 14.91 -13.38
CA ALA A 115 5.44 15.39 -12.90
C ALA A 115 5.14 15.11 -11.41
N ARG A 116 6.16 14.98 -10.56
CA ARG A 116 5.99 14.74 -9.11
C ARG A 116 6.18 16.00 -8.24
N MET A 117 5.94 17.20 -8.77
CA MET A 117 6.20 18.45 -8.04
C MET A 117 5.05 19.47 -7.97
N VAL A 118 3.85 19.22 -8.52
CA VAL A 118 2.83 20.29 -8.72
C VAL A 118 1.40 19.94 -8.24
N LEU A 119 1.20 18.92 -7.40
CA LEU A 119 -0.15 18.60 -6.90
C LEU A 119 -0.26 18.46 -5.37
N ASN A 120 0.68 19.04 -4.62
CA ASN A 120 0.53 19.24 -3.18
C ASN A 120 -0.06 20.62 -2.82
N ASP A 121 -0.79 21.24 -3.76
CA ASP A 121 -1.39 22.57 -3.62
C ASP A 121 -2.93 22.50 -3.44
N ARG A 122 -3.40 21.70 -2.48
CA ARG A 122 -4.81 21.71 -2.03
C ARG A 122 -5.00 21.81 -0.53
N ARG A 123 -4.01 22.31 0.21
CA ARG A 123 -4.24 22.87 1.56
C ARG A 123 -3.82 24.33 1.58
N ALA A 124 -4.55 25.16 0.83
CA ALA A 124 -4.51 26.60 1.04
C ALA A 124 -5.23 26.95 2.37
N PRO A 125 -4.65 27.78 3.23
CA PRO A 125 -5.31 28.28 4.44
C PRO A 125 -6.49 29.18 4.06
N ARG A 126 -7.68 28.92 4.63
CA ARG A 126 -8.79 29.87 4.59
C ARG A 126 -8.47 31.05 5.50
N LEU A 127 -7.85 32.09 4.93
CA LEU A 127 -7.79 33.41 5.53
C LEU A 127 -9.06 34.21 5.17
N GLY A 128 -9.86 34.48 6.20
CA GLY A 128 -10.51 35.78 6.41
C GLY A 128 -11.88 36.05 5.77
N CYS A 129 -12.90 36.18 6.63
CA CYS A 129 -13.87 37.29 6.58
C CYS A 129 -14.18 37.73 8.02
N VAL A 130 -13.71 38.93 8.41
CA VAL A 130 -14.35 39.83 9.37
C VAL A 130 -14.55 41.15 8.63
#